data_AF-A0A8S1TR40-F1
#
_entry.id   AF-A0A8S1TR40-F1
#
_cell.length_a   1.000
_cell.length_b   1.000
_cell.length_c   1.000
_cell.angle_alpha   90.00
_cell.angle_beta   90.00
_cell.angle_gamma   90.00
#
_symmetry.space_group_name_H-M   'P 1'
#
loop_
_entity.id
_entity.type
_entity.pdbx_description
1 polymer ?
#
loop_
_entity_poly.entity_id
_entity_poly.type
_entity_poly.pdbx_seq_one_letter_code
_entity_poly.pdbx_strand_id
1 'polypeptide(L)'
;MNTEYQQQEIELQRQSQQISEETNNQLFSIIFAIIYNFIWGILFYIFRHLYYEEECKGMNFWSFIAQIFLFSVAIYKLAIELPVYYKAQGRWKQSLFEITEKVEFVLSIIVLIGLSYAYFQFEDCYGLKNFVLFYLIVTYVVLGIYLISLLLLILNKSNNSG
;
A
#
# COMPACT_ATOMS: atom_id res chain seq x y z
N MET A 1 15.43 23.39 43.97
CA MET A 1 14.39 22.58 43.32
C MET A 1 14.83 22.42 41.88
N ASN A 2 15.14 21.20 41.44
CA ASN A 2 16.01 20.96 40.28
C ASN A 2 15.21 20.92 38.97
N THR A 3 15.01 22.09 38.37
CA THR A 3 14.22 22.31 37.14
C THR A 3 14.76 21.55 35.92
N GLU A 4 16.05 21.20 35.90
CA GLU A 4 16.67 20.39 34.83
C GLU A 4 16.17 18.93 34.82
N TYR A 5 15.93 18.35 36.00
CA TYR A 5 15.38 16.98 36.10
C TYR A 5 13.91 16.92 35.68
N GLN A 6 13.12 17.96 35.98
CA GLN A 6 11.73 18.05 35.52
C GLN A 6 11.64 18.23 34.00
N GLN A 7 12.55 18.98 33.38
CA GLN A 7 12.59 19.12 31.91
C GLN A 7 12.99 17.81 31.21
N GLN A 8 13.95 17.06 31.76
CA GLN A 8 14.32 15.74 31.23
C GLN A 8 13.18 14.72 31.34
N GLU A 9 12.44 14.68 32.44
CA GLU A 9 11.27 13.79 32.58
C GLU A 9 10.15 14.13 31.59
N ILE A 10 9.90 15.42 31.34
CA ILE A 10 8.89 15.88 30.37
C ILE A 10 9.30 15.55 28.93
N GLU A 11 10.59 15.69 28.58
CA GLU A 11 11.09 15.29 27.27
C GLU A 11 11.08 13.77 27.08
N LEU A 12 11.41 13.00 28.12
CA LEU A 12 11.29 11.53 28.09
C LEU A 12 9.83 11.08 27.93
N GLN A 13 8.89 11.72 28.62
CA GLN A 13 7.46 11.46 28.46
C GLN A 13 6.96 11.81 27.06
N ARG A 14 7.41 12.93 26.47
CA ARG A 14 7.08 13.27 25.08
C ARG A 14 7.66 12.27 24.08
N GLN A 15 8.91 11.87 24.25
CA GLN A 15 9.55 10.87 23.37
C GLN A 15 8.84 9.51 23.46
N SER A 16 8.49 9.06 24.66
CA SER A 16 7.75 7.80 24.83
C SER A 16 6.33 7.85 24.24
N GLN A 17 5.62 8.97 24.35
CA GLN A 17 4.33 9.17 23.68
C GLN A 17 4.46 9.18 22.16
N GLN A 18 5.44 9.89 21.62
CA GLN A 18 5.70 9.92 20.16
C GLN A 18 6.04 8.53 19.62
N ILE A 19 6.87 7.77 20.33
CA ILE A 19 7.19 6.38 19.96
C ILE A 19 5.93 5.51 19.99
N SER A 20 5.05 5.69 20.99
CA SER A 20 3.79 4.94 21.09
C SER A 20 2.81 5.29 19.96
N GLU A 21 2.70 6.55 19.57
CA GLU A 21 1.83 6.99 18.48
C GLU A 21 2.34 6.52 17.11
N GLU A 22 3.64 6.64 16.87
CA GLU A 22 4.27 6.17 15.63
C GLU A 22 4.11 4.64 15.47
N THR A 23 4.24 3.91 16.59
CA THR A 23 3.97 2.47 16.68
C THR A 23 2.50 2.14 16.38
N ASN A 24 1.54 2.89 16.92
CA ASN A 24 0.13 2.65 16.61
C ASN A 24 -0.22 2.97 15.15
N ASN A 25 0.36 4.03 14.58
CA ASN A 25 0.15 4.42 13.19
C ASN A 25 0.72 3.38 12.21
N GLN A 26 1.89 2.81 12.52
CA GLN A 26 2.49 1.75 11.69
C GLN A 26 1.66 0.46 11.73
N LEU A 27 1.17 0.05 12.90
CA LEU A 27 0.27 -1.09 13.03
C LEU A 27 -1.03 -0.87 12.24
N PHE A 28 -1.64 0.32 12.37
CA PHE A 28 -2.84 0.67 11.62
C PHE A 28 -2.59 0.62 10.11
N SER A 29 -1.46 1.13 9.64
CA SER A 29 -1.06 1.09 8.23
C SER A 29 -0.95 -0.35 7.71
N ILE A 30 -0.30 -1.24 8.46
CA ILE A 30 -0.18 -2.66 8.09
C ILE A 30 -1.55 -3.32 7.99
N ILE A 31 -2.40 -3.14 9.00
CA ILE A 31 -3.75 -3.74 9.03
C ILE A 31 -4.61 -3.18 7.88
N PHE A 32 -4.57 -1.88 7.66
CA PHE A 32 -5.28 -1.23 6.57
C PHE A 32 -4.83 -1.79 5.21
N ALA A 33 -3.52 -1.94 4.99
CA ALA A 33 -3.00 -2.50 3.75
C ALA A 33 -3.42 -3.96 3.55
N ILE A 34 -3.48 -4.79 4.60
CA ILE A 34 -4.01 -6.16 4.51
C ILE A 34 -5.46 -6.12 4.04
N ILE A 35 -6.32 -5.35 4.71
CA ILE A 35 -7.75 -5.28 4.42
C ILE A 35 -7.98 -4.73 3.00
N TYR A 36 -7.32 -3.64 2.64
CA TYR A 36 -7.43 -3.00 1.33
C TYR A 36 -7.08 -3.96 0.19
N ASN A 37 -5.91 -4.61 0.27
CA ASN A 37 -5.48 -5.55 -0.76
C ASN A 37 -6.38 -6.79 -0.82
N PHE A 38 -6.83 -7.29 0.33
CA PHE A 38 -7.72 -8.45 0.39
C PHE A 38 -9.09 -8.15 -0.25
N ILE A 39 -9.70 -7.00 0.06
CA ILE A 39 -10.99 -6.59 -0.53
C ILE A 39 -10.85 -6.48 -2.05
N TRP A 40 -9.83 -5.77 -2.55
CA TRP A 40 -9.61 -5.67 -3.99
C TRP A 40 -9.34 -7.01 -4.65
N GLY A 41 -8.57 -7.89 -4.00
CA GLY A 41 -8.35 -9.25 -4.49
C GLY A 41 -9.65 -10.06 -4.64
N ILE A 42 -10.55 -9.96 -3.66
CA ILE A 42 -11.90 -10.57 -3.74
C ILE A 42 -12.72 -9.96 -4.87
N LEU A 43 -12.70 -8.63 -5.01
CA LEU A 43 -13.45 -7.97 -6.08
C LEU A 43 -12.95 -8.39 -7.46
N PHE A 44 -11.63 -8.45 -7.68
CA PHE A 44 -11.06 -9.00 -8.91
C PHE A 44 -11.48 -10.45 -9.16
N TYR A 45 -11.49 -11.29 -8.12
CA TYR A 45 -11.98 -12.66 -8.23
C TYR A 45 -13.45 -12.71 -8.68
N ILE A 46 -14.33 -11.96 -8.03
CA ILE A 46 -15.77 -11.94 -8.30
C ILE A 46 -16.04 -11.41 -9.71
N PHE A 47 -15.53 -10.23 -10.05
CA PHE A 47 -15.80 -9.60 -11.35
C PHE A 47 -15.22 -10.41 -12.51
N ARG A 48 -14.04 -11.02 -12.34
CA ARG A 48 -13.48 -11.92 -13.34
C ARG A 48 -14.34 -13.16 -13.57
N HIS A 49 -14.93 -13.74 -12.53
CA HIS A 49 -15.81 -14.92 -12.68
C HIS A 49 -17.20 -14.57 -13.20
N LEU A 50 -17.76 -13.41 -12.82
CA LEU A 50 -19.07 -12.96 -13.30
C LEU A 50 -19.06 -12.58 -14.78
N TYR A 51 -17.96 -12.01 -15.26
CA TYR A 51 -17.81 -11.53 -16.63
C TYR A 51 -16.78 -12.34 -17.42
N TYR A 52 -16.69 -13.65 -17.14
CA TYR A 52 -15.80 -14.57 -17.85
C TYR A 52 -16.37 -14.88 -19.24
N GLU A 53 -16.02 -14.04 -20.22
CA GLU A 53 -16.37 -14.23 -21.62
C GLU A 53 -15.09 -14.48 -22.44
N GLU A 54 -15.20 -15.29 -23.50
CA GLU A 54 -14.04 -15.64 -24.36
C GLU A 54 -13.46 -14.43 -25.10
N GLU A 55 -14.21 -13.34 -25.21
CA GLU A 55 -13.79 -12.09 -25.85
C GLU A 55 -12.95 -11.20 -24.91
N CYS A 56 -12.92 -11.49 -23.61
CA CYS A 56 -12.24 -10.71 -22.56
C CYS A 56 -10.82 -11.23 -22.23
N LYS A 57 -10.10 -11.84 -23.18
CA LYS A 57 -8.87 -12.62 -22.87
C LYS A 57 -7.78 -11.76 -22.23
N GLY A 58 -7.49 -10.59 -22.80
CA GLY A 58 -6.46 -9.68 -22.28
C GLY A 58 -6.85 -9.15 -20.90
N MET A 59 -8.10 -8.74 -20.74
CA MET A 59 -8.58 -8.19 -19.48
C MET A 59 -8.69 -9.22 -18.36
N ASN A 60 -9.13 -10.44 -18.67
CA ASN A 60 -9.18 -11.55 -17.72
C ASN A 60 -7.77 -11.93 -17.25
N PHE A 61 -6.79 -11.96 -18.14
CA PHE A 61 -5.41 -12.28 -17.81
C PHE A 61 -4.81 -11.25 -16.83
N TRP A 62 -4.90 -9.97 -17.15
CA TRP A 62 -4.36 -8.92 -16.28
C TRP A 62 -5.15 -8.77 -14.97
N SER A 63 -6.46 -9.01 -15.00
CA SER A 63 -7.30 -9.10 -13.79
C SER A 63 -6.89 -10.26 -12.89
N PHE A 64 -6.51 -11.41 -13.47
CA PHE A 64 -5.98 -12.54 -12.71
C PHE A 64 -4.60 -12.25 -12.11
N ILE A 65 -3.70 -11.61 -12.87
CA ILE A 65 -2.40 -11.16 -12.34
C ILE A 65 -2.61 -10.18 -11.18
N ALA A 66 -3.50 -9.19 -11.33
CA ALA A 66 -3.83 -8.25 -10.28
C ALA A 66 -4.39 -8.96 -9.03
N GLN A 67 -5.31 -9.93 -9.22
CA GLN A 67 -5.84 -10.76 -8.15
C GLN A 67 -4.72 -11.47 -7.36
N ILE A 68 -3.81 -12.17 -8.05
CA ILE A 68 -2.69 -12.88 -7.41
C ILE A 68 -1.80 -11.90 -6.67
N PHE A 69 -1.45 -10.78 -7.30
CA PHE A 69 -0.59 -9.77 -6.71
C PHE A 69 -1.18 -9.22 -5.41
N LEU A 70 -2.43 -8.79 -5.43
CA LEU A 70 -3.14 -8.24 -4.26
C LEU A 70 -3.21 -9.24 -3.11
N PHE A 71 -3.55 -10.51 -3.38
CA PHE A 71 -3.54 -11.54 -2.34
C PHE A 71 -2.14 -11.83 -1.82
N SER A 72 -1.12 -11.83 -2.69
CA SER A 72 0.27 -12.06 -2.29
C SER A 72 0.76 -10.97 -1.34
N VAL A 73 0.43 -9.70 -1.63
CA VAL A 73 0.72 -8.56 -0.74
C VAL A 73 -0.02 -8.72 0.58
N ALA A 74 -1.32 -9.01 0.56
CA ALA A 74 -2.10 -9.19 1.79
C ALA A 74 -1.55 -10.33 2.66
N ILE A 75 -1.18 -11.47 2.06
CA ILE A 75 -0.59 -12.61 2.76
C ILE A 75 0.78 -12.26 3.31
N TYR A 76 1.64 -11.59 2.53
CA TYR A 76 2.94 -11.13 3.01
C TYR A 76 2.78 -10.23 4.24
N LYS A 77 1.90 -9.23 4.17
CA LYS A 77 1.65 -8.30 5.27
C LYS A 77 1.09 -9.02 6.51
N LEU A 78 0.18 -9.98 6.32
CA LEU A 78 -0.44 -10.74 7.41
C LEU A 78 0.48 -11.79 8.04
N ALA A 79 1.23 -12.55 7.23
CA ALA A 79 1.98 -13.73 7.68
C ALA A 79 3.44 -13.41 8.03
N ILE A 80 4.00 -12.32 7.48
CA ILE A 80 5.40 -11.95 7.68
C ILE A 80 5.49 -10.59 8.35
N GLU A 81 4.96 -9.52 7.73
CA GLU A 81 5.15 -8.15 8.24
C GLU A 81 4.52 -7.97 9.64
N LEU A 82 3.28 -8.41 9.84
CA LEU A 82 2.57 -8.28 11.12
C LEU A 82 3.20 -9.12 12.25
N PRO A 83 3.58 -10.40 12.08
CA PRO A 83 4.26 -11.15 13.15
C PRO A 83 5.67 -10.62 13.46
N VAL A 84 6.43 -10.22 12.43
CA VAL A 84 7.75 -9.59 12.61
C VAL A 84 7.61 -8.22 13.28
N TYR A 85 6.50 -7.51 13.03
CA TYR A 85 6.15 -6.28 13.73
C TYR A 85 6.11 -6.48 15.24
N TYR A 86 5.42 -7.52 15.72
CA TYR A 86 5.29 -7.85 17.15
C TYR A 86 6.53 -8.51 17.76
N LYS A 87 7.28 -9.31 17.00
CA LYS A 87 8.34 -10.19 17.57
C LYS A 87 9.76 -9.67 17.43
N ALA A 88 10.06 -8.81 16.47
CA ALA A 88 11.43 -8.37 16.19
C ALA A 88 11.66 -6.90 16.54
N GLN A 89 12.71 -6.62 17.33
CA GLN A 89 13.30 -5.30 17.52
C GLN A 89 14.71 -5.31 16.91
N GLY A 90 15.02 -4.39 15.98
CA GLY A 90 16.37 -4.24 15.42
C GLY A 90 16.45 -3.67 13.99
N ARG A 91 17.62 -3.13 13.62
CA ARG A 91 17.90 -2.45 12.33
C ARG A 91 17.64 -3.32 11.08
N TRP A 92 17.78 -4.65 11.20
CA TRP A 92 17.55 -5.59 10.10
C TRP A 92 16.08 -5.66 9.67
N LYS A 93 15.14 -5.41 10.59
CA LYS A 93 13.70 -5.36 10.32
C LYS A 93 13.34 -4.22 9.38
N GLN A 94 13.90 -3.03 9.61
CA GLN A 94 13.66 -1.85 8.77
C GLN A 94 14.19 -2.04 7.35
N SER A 95 15.41 -2.54 7.19
CA SER A 95 15.99 -2.75 5.85
C SER A 95 15.22 -3.79 5.04
N LEU A 96 14.72 -4.86 5.67
CA LEU A 96 13.96 -5.90 4.98
C LEU A 96 12.59 -5.39 4.52
N PHE A 97 11.90 -4.62 5.36
CA PHE A 97 10.62 -4.00 4.98
C PHE A 97 10.79 -2.94 3.89
N GLU A 98 11.84 -2.12 3.97
CA GLU A 98 12.11 -1.11 2.94
C GLU A 98 12.36 -1.74 1.55
N ILE A 99 13.07 -2.88 1.51
CA ILE A 99 13.28 -3.62 0.26
C ILE A 99 11.96 -4.18 -0.26
N THR A 100 11.17 -4.82 0.61
CA THR A 100 9.89 -5.39 0.17
C THR A 100 8.91 -4.31 -0.30
N GLU A 101 8.85 -3.16 0.36
CA GLU A 101 8.05 -2.01 -0.09
C GLU A 101 8.45 -1.53 -1.48
N LYS A 102 9.77 -1.47 -1.78
CA LYS A 102 10.26 -1.12 -3.13
C LYS A 102 9.85 -2.17 -4.17
N VAL A 103 9.93 -3.46 -3.83
CA VAL A 103 9.51 -4.54 -4.73
C VAL A 103 7.99 -4.49 -4.95
N GLU A 104 7.21 -4.29 -3.90
CA GLU A 104 5.75 -4.12 -3.96
C GLU A 104 5.37 -2.94 -4.87
N PHE A 105 6.09 -1.81 -4.74
CA PHE A 105 5.88 -0.64 -5.58
C PHE A 105 6.18 -0.92 -7.06
N VAL A 106 7.30 -1.57 -7.37
CA VAL A 106 7.66 -1.92 -8.76
C VAL A 106 6.64 -2.90 -9.36
N LEU A 107 6.23 -3.93 -8.61
CA LEU A 107 5.21 -4.88 -9.06
C LEU A 107 3.85 -4.21 -9.26
N SER A 108 3.49 -3.28 -8.37
CA SER A 108 2.26 -2.48 -8.52
C SER A 108 2.26 -1.68 -9.82
N ILE A 109 3.40 -1.06 -10.19
CA ILE A 109 3.54 -0.36 -11.48
C ILE A 109 3.32 -1.31 -12.65
N ILE A 110 3.92 -2.50 -12.63
CA ILE A 110 3.76 -3.50 -13.70
C ILE A 110 2.29 -3.90 -13.84
N VAL A 111 1.60 -4.16 -12.73
CA VAL A 111 0.17 -4.50 -12.72
C VAL A 111 -0.68 -3.34 -13.26
N LEU A 112 -0.40 -2.10 -12.85
CA LEU A 112 -1.11 -0.92 -13.32
C LEU A 112 -0.95 -0.69 -14.83
N ILE A 113 0.27 -0.83 -15.35
CA ILE A 113 0.54 -0.74 -16.80
C ILE A 113 -0.23 -1.82 -17.54
N GLY A 114 -0.19 -3.05 -17.03
CA GLY A 114 -0.89 -4.18 -17.63
C GLY A 114 -2.41 -4.02 -17.66
N LEU A 115 -3.01 -3.59 -16.55
CA LEU A 115 -4.45 -3.31 -16.47
C LEU A 115 -4.85 -2.13 -17.36
N SER A 116 -4.04 -1.08 -17.42
CA SER A 116 -4.28 0.08 -18.30
C SER A 116 -4.21 -0.35 -19.77
N TYR A 117 -3.19 -1.12 -20.12
CA TYR A 117 -3.04 -1.68 -21.47
C TYR A 117 -4.25 -2.55 -21.84
N ALA A 118 -4.68 -3.45 -20.95
CA ALA A 118 -5.86 -4.27 -21.17
C ALA A 118 -7.13 -3.43 -21.33
N TYR A 119 -7.31 -2.39 -20.50
CA TYR A 119 -8.46 -1.48 -20.59
C TYR A 119 -8.56 -0.76 -21.94
N PHE A 120 -7.41 -0.37 -22.51
CA PHE A 120 -7.34 0.29 -23.83
C PHE A 120 -7.38 -0.69 -25.01
N GLN A 121 -7.26 -2.00 -24.79
CA GLN A 121 -7.63 -2.95 -25.82
C GLN A 121 -9.15 -2.84 -26.05
N PHE A 122 -9.55 -2.74 -27.31
CA PHE A 122 -10.95 -2.61 -27.73
C PHE A 122 -11.67 -3.96 -27.61
N GLU A 123 -11.63 -4.61 -26.44
CA GLU A 123 -12.41 -5.80 -26.10
C GLU A 123 -13.82 -5.36 -25.64
N ASP A 124 -14.86 -6.03 -26.12
CA ASP A 124 -16.29 -5.76 -25.83
C ASP A 124 -16.71 -6.30 -24.45
N CYS A 125 -15.96 -5.92 -23.41
CA CYS A 125 -16.02 -6.51 -22.08
C CYS A 125 -16.59 -5.54 -21.01
N TYR A 126 -17.76 -4.96 -21.26
CA TYR A 126 -18.28 -3.81 -20.51
C TYR A 126 -18.24 -3.92 -18.98
N GLY A 127 -18.63 -5.06 -18.41
CA GLY A 127 -18.67 -5.26 -16.96
C GLY A 127 -17.29 -5.23 -16.31
N LEU A 128 -16.38 -6.08 -16.81
CA LEU A 128 -15.01 -6.16 -16.32
C LEU A 128 -14.22 -4.88 -16.61
N LYS A 129 -14.45 -4.26 -17.78
CA LYS A 129 -13.84 -3.01 -18.19
C LYS A 129 -14.18 -1.84 -17.26
N ASN A 130 -15.46 -1.70 -16.89
CA ASN A 130 -15.88 -0.67 -15.95
C ASN A 130 -15.29 -0.90 -14.55
N PHE A 131 -15.20 -2.15 -14.11
CA PHE A 131 -14.56 -2.49 -12.84
C PHE A 131 -13.05 -2.17 -12.85
N VAL A 132 -12.32 -2.56 -13.91
CA VAL A 132 -10.89 -2.24 -14.07
C VAL A 132 -10.69 -0.73 -14.12
N LEU A 133 -11.54 0.01 -14.84
CA LEU A 133 -11.50 1.48 -14.85
C LEU A 133 -11.66 2.07 -13.45
N PHE A 134 -12.64 1.59 -12.70
CA PHE A 134 -12.88 2.06 -11.33
C PHE A 134 -11.68 1.79 -10.43
N TYR A 135 -11.10 0.59 -10.51
CA TYR A 135 -9.86 0.27 -9.80
C TYR A 135 -8.72 1.21 -10.18
N LEU A 136 -8.47 1.42 -11.49
CA LEU A 136 -7.43 2.32 -11.97
C LEU A 136 -7.62 3.74 -11.44
N ILE A 137 -8.84 4.29 -11.49
CA ILE A 137 -9.15 5.62 -10.97
C ILE A 137 -8.82 5.69 -9.48
N VAL A 138 -9.31 4.74 -8.67
CA VAL A 138 -9.06 4.74 -7.22
C VAL A 138 -7.56 4.65 -6.93
N THR A 139 -6.84 3.75 -7.60
CA THR A 139 -5.39 3.57 -7.37
C THR A 139 -4.60 4.80 -7.82
N TYR A 140 -4.93 5.42 -8.95
CA TYR A 140 -4.25 6.64 -9.40
C TYR A 140 -4.53 7.83 -8.47
N VAL A 141 -5.75 7.96 -7.91
CA VAL A 141 -6.05 8.99 -6.91
C VAL A 141 -5.21 8.79 -5.65
N VAL A 142 -5.12 7.57 -5.14
CA VAL A 142 -4.28 7.26 -3.97
C VAL A 142 -2.80 7.56 -4.25
N LEU A 143 -2.30 7.16 -5.41
CA LEU A 143 -0.92 7.45 -5.82
C LEU A 143 -0.68 8.97 -5.96
N GLY A 144 -1.64 9.70 -6.51
CA GLY A 144 -1.59 11.16 -6.60
C GLY A 144 -1.50 11.84 -5.23
N ILE A 145 -2.32 11.41 -4.26
CA ILE A 145 -2.27 11.91 -2.87
C ILE A 145 -0.91 11.61 -2.23
N TYR A 146 -0.37 10.41 -2.48
CA TYR A 146 0.95 10.01 -1.98
C TYR A 146 2.05 10.91 -2.54
N LEU A 147 2.05 11.16 -3.86
CA LEU A 147 3.03 12.04 -4.52
C LEU A 147 2.94 13.49 -4.03
N ILE A 148 1.72 14.02 -3.85
CA ILE A 148 1.52 15.37 -3.30
C ILE A 148 2.07 15.45 -1.87
N SER A 149 1.77 14.46 -1.03
CA SER A 149 2.29 14.38 0.34
C SER A 149 3.83 14.35 0.37
N LEU A 150 4.44 13.57 -0.53
CA LEU A 150 5.90 13.49 -0.67
C LEU A 150 6.51 14.85 -1.08
N LEU A 151 5.90 15.54 -2.05
CA LEU A 151 6.34 16.86 -2.50
C LEU A 151 6.27 17.89 -1.38
N LEU A 152 5.18 17.90 -0.60
CA LEU A 152 5.04 18.80 0.55
C LEU A 152 6.10 18.54 1.62
N LEU A 153 6.43 17.27 1.89
CA LEU A 153 7.50 16.91 2.83
C LEU A 153 8.88 17.39 2.37
N ILE A 154 9.20 17.24 1.08
CA ILE A 154 10.46 17.70 0.50
C ILE A 154 10.56 19.23 0.58
N LEU A 155 9.48 19.95 0.24
CA LEU A 155 9.43 21.42 0.31
C LEU A 155 9.59 21.92 1.76
N ASN A 156 8.91 21.30 2.73
CA ASN A 156 9.06 21.66 4.14
C ASN A 156 10.46 21.39 4.68
N LYS A 157 11.09 20.28 4.29
CA LYS A 157 12.47 19.98 4.69
C LYS A 157 13.45 21.01 4.12
N SER A 158 13.23 21.45 2.88
CA SER A 158 14.03 22.51 2.25
C SER A 158 13.89 23.86 2.97
N ASN A 159 12.68 24.19 3.45
CA ASN A 159 12.42 25.47 4.13
C ASN A 159 12.91 25.51 5.59
N ASN A 160 13.01 24.38 6.28
CA ASN A 160 13.48 24.30 7.67
C ASN A 160 15.00 24.03 7.82
N SER A 161 15.73 23.92 6.71
CA SER A 161 17.18 23.69 6.70
C SER A 161 17.99 24.95 6.35
N GLY A 162 17.35 26.13 6.32
CA GLY A 162 17.96 27.45 6.14
C GLY A 162 17.68 28.33 7.35
#